data_AF-A0A9N8QS41-F1
#
_entry.id   AF-A0A9N8QS41-F1
#
_cell.length_a   1.000
_cell.length_b   1.000
_cell.length_c   1.000
_cell.angle_alpha   90.00
_cell.angle_beta   90.00
_cell.angle_gamma   90.00
#
_symmetry.space_group_name_H-M   'P 1'
#
loop_
_entity.id
_entity.type
_entity.pdbx_description
1 polymer ?
#
loop_
_entity_poly.entity_id
_entity_poly.type
_entity_poly.pdbx_seq_one_letter_code
_entity_poly.pdbx_strand_id
1 'polypeptide(L)'
;MECWEIREFKNDLQFLVDLIEKYKVPCEIKVVYDLIGKFYEINNFEYSLYNIVFKIDKKISGSQPDMEEYELFFNNVISTSIEKQDNYDCISNFLFEINIEGHISDRMNSLKSCWHLDKHIESQEGSDGIPKFTHPSYHFQFGGNFIESCEKGDLGILANPRIPHPPMDIFLGFNFIINNFYNRNDYDFVNKLSLDYDYSCIIKRAQERLWQPYFKAFDIANTHNDFTINKVFPLYIS
;
A
#
# COMPACT_ATOMS: atom_id res chain seq x y z
N MET A 1 -3.98 -1.42 -21.39
CA MET A 1 -2.53 -1.34 -21.12
C MET A 1 -1.96 0.07 -20.93
N GLU A 2 -2.59 1.16 -21.41
CA GLU A 2 -2.10 2.54 -21.21
C GLU A 2 -1.89 2.95 -19.74
N CYS A 3 -2.58 2.33 -18.79
CA CYS A 3 -2.46 2.63 -17.35
C CYS A 3 -1.11 2.23 -16.70
N TRP A 4 -0.25 1.51 -17.42
CA TRP A 4 1.09 1.10 -16.98
C TRP A 4 2.22 1.86 -17.70
N GLU A 5 1.91 2.99 -18.34
CA GLU A 5 2.90 3.82 -19.01
C GLU A 5 3.88 4.45 -18.00
N ILE A 6 5.15 4.04 -18.08
CA ILE A 6 6.22 4.50 -17.18
C ILE A 6 6.37 6.01 -17.20
N ARG A 7 6.21 6.63 -18.38
CA ARG A 7 6.33 8.08 -18.53
C ARG A 7 5.23 8.81 -17.74
N GLU A 8 4.00 8.33 -17.80
CA GLU A 8 2.89 8.92 -17.04
C GLU A 8 3.09 8.70 -15.54
N PHE A 9 3.47 7.48 -15.13
CA PHE A 9 3.79 7.18 -13.74
C PHE A 9 4.89 8.08 -13.17
N LYS A 10 5.95 8.32 -13.94
CA LYS A 10 7.02 9.24 -13.56
C LYS A 10 6.54 10.68 -13.40
N ASN A 11 5.69 11.16 -14.31
CA ASN A 11 5.11 12.49 -14.19
C ASN A 11 4.25 12.59 -12.93
N ASP A 12 3.46 11.56 -12.63
CA ASP A 12 2.64 11.49 -11.42
C ASP A 12 3.48 11.49 -10.14
N LEU A 13 4.63 10.81 -10.15
CA LEU A 13 5.59 10.89 -9.03
C LEU A 13 6.13 12.30 -8.82
N GLN A 14 6.47 13.00 -9.91
CA GLN A 14 6.94 14.37 -9.82
C GLN A 14 5.85 15.29 -9.27
N PHE A 15 4.61 15.17 -9.76
CA PHE A 15 3.49 15.94 -9.23
C PHE A 15 3.20 15.62 -7.76
N LEU A 16 3.26 14.34 -7.36
CA LEU A 16 3.09 13.95 -5.96
C LEU A 16 4.14 14.64 -5.07
N VAL A 17 5.40 14.64 -5.49
CA VAL A 17 6.49 15.33 -4.80
C VAL A 17 6.22 16.83 -4.68
N ASP A 18 5.85 17.48 -5.79
CA ASP A 18 5.55 18.92 -5.80
C ASP A 18 4.37 19.26 -4.85
N LEU A 19 3.37 18.38 -4.78
CA LEU A 19 2.22 18.50 -3.87
C LEU A 19 2.62 18.30 -2.41
N ILE A 20 3.49 17.33 -2.11
CA ILE A 20 4.02 17.10 -0.77
C ILE A 20 4.74 18.36 -0.26
N GLU A 21 5.59 18.96 -1.08
CA GLU A 21 6.30 20.19 -0.74
C GLU A 21 5.36 21.39 -0.61
N LYS A 22 4.46 21.58 -1.59
CA LYS A 22 3.45 22.66 -1.61
C LYS A 22 2.60 22.67 -0.35
N TYR A 23 2.13 21.50 0.08
CA TYR A 23 1.26 21.35 1.25
C TYR A 23 2.00 21.06 2.55
N LYS A 24 3.34 20.96 2.51
CA LYS A 24 4.19 20.65 3.66
C LYS A 24 3.74 19.38 4.38
N VAL A 25 3.43 18.33 3.62
CA VAL A 25 3.09 17.03 4.19
C VAL A 25 4.31 16.56 5.01
N PRO A 26 4.14 16.14 6.28
CA PRO A 26 5.25 15.77 7.14
C PRO A 26 5.78 14.37 6.78
N CYS A 27 6.41 14.24 5.62
CA CYS A 27 7.05 13.01 5.19
C CYS A 27 8.39 13.22 4.48
N GLU A 28 9.23 12.20 4.53
CA GLU A 28 10.56 12.19 3.93
C GLU A 28 10.50 11.65 2.49
N ILE A 29 10.70 12.54 1.52
CA ILE A 29 10.51 12.26 0.09
C ILE A 29 11.81 12.00 -0.69
N LYS A 30 12.97 11.97 -0.01
CA LYS A 30 14.26 11.75 -0.66
C LYS A 30 14.27 10.47 -1.52
N VAL A 31 13.73 9.39 -0.99
CA VAL A 31 13.66 8.10 -1.69
C VAL A 31 12.78 8.15 -2.95
N VAL A 32 11.79 9.06 -2.98
CA VAL A 32 10.93 9.28 -4.14
C VAL A 32 11.68 10.04 -5.22
N TYR A 33 12.45 11.08 -4.86
CA TYR A 33 13.35 11.76 -5.81
C TYR A 33 14.37 10.81 -6.41
N ASP A 34 15.00 9.97 -5.58
CA ASP A 34 15.97 8.97 -6.03
C ASP A 34 15.34 7.99 -7.04
N LEU A 35 14.06 7.63 -6.84
CA LEU A 35 13.33 6.79 -7.79
C LEU A 35 13.03 7.52 -9.12
N ILE A 36 12.59 8.79 -9.08
CA ILE A 36 12.32 9.59 -10.29
C ILE A 36 13.57 9.65 -11.19
N GLY A 37 14.75 9.74 -10.59
CA GLY A 37 16.03 9.71 -11.29
C GLY A 37 16.33 8.38 -12.00
N LYS A 38 15.85 7.25 -11.46
CA LYS A 38 16.11 5.90 -12.02
C LYS A 38 15.24 5.55 -13.22
N PHE A 39 14.07 6.17 -13.37
CA PHE A 39 13.15 5.87 -14.48
C PHE A 39 13.69 6.22 -15.89
N TYR A 40 14.87 6.85 -16.00
CA TYR A 40 15.53 7.03 -17.30
C TYR A 40 16.19 5.75 -17.85
N GLU A 41 16.33 4.70 -17.02
CA GLU A 41 17.11 3.49 -17.35
C GLU A 41 16.25 2.23 -17.53
N ILE A 42 14.94 2.30 -17.27
CA ILE A 42 14.07 1.11 -17.15
C ILE A 42 13.11 0.98 -18.33
N ASN A 43 13.14 -0.16 -19.01
CA ASN A 43 12.20 -0.49 -20.10
C ASN A 43 10.91 -1.19 -19.61
N ASN A 44 10.91 -1.74 -18.40
CA ASN A 44 9.78 -2.43 -17.78
C ASN A 44 9.22 -1.63 -16.61
N PHE A 45 7.92 -1.77 -16.31
CA PHE A 45 7.34 -1.10 -15.15
C PHE A 45 7.74 -1.86 -13.89
N GLU A 46 8.77 -1.35 -13.21
CA GLU A 46 9.34 -1.88 -11.98
C GLU A 46 9.88 -0.76 -11.10
N TYR A 47 9.58 -0.81 -9.80
CA TYR A 47 10.24 0.02 -8.81
C TYR A 47 10.27 -0.64 -7.43
N SER A 48 11.17 -0.16 -6.59
CA SER A 48 11.23 -0.49 -5.17
C SER A 48 11.46 0.78 -4.36
N LEU A 49 10.54 1.04 -3.44
CA LEU A 49 10.59 2.14 -2.48
C LEU A 49 10.57 1.57 -1.07
N TYR A 50 11.51 2.01 -0.26
CA TYR A 50 11.62 1.60 1.12
C TYR A 50 11.77 2.83 2.01
N ASN A 51 11.14 2.78 3.17
CA ASN A 51 11.22 3.77 4.24
C ASN A 51 10.84 5.19 3.79
N ILE A 52 9.71 5.34 3.10
CA ILE A 52 9.06 6.67 3.06
C ILE A 52 8.53 6.93 4.46
N VAL A 53 9.19 7.83 5.20
CA VAL A 53 8.86 8.10 6.61
C VAL A 53 7.80 9.19 6.68
N PHE A 54 6.68 8.93 7.34
CA PHE A 54 5.64 9.90 7.66
C PHE A 54 5.66 10.17 9.17
N LYS A 55 5.59 11.45 9.56
CA LYS A 55 5.69 11.89 10.96
C LYS A 55 4.35 12.46 11.43
N ILE A 56 3.87 11.94 12.56
CA ILE A 56 2.60 12.33 13.17
C ILE A 56 2.88 12.73 14.61
N ASP A 57 2.68 14.01 14.91
CA ASP A 57 2.87 14.65 16.22
C ASP A 57 1.55 14.86 16.98
N LYS A 58 0.54 14.04 16.67
CA LYS A 58 -0.82 14.07 17.24
C LYS A 58 -1.27 12.64 17.51
N LYS A 59 -2.20 12.50 18.46
CA LYS A 59 -2.79 11.20 18.78
C LYS A 59 -3.57 10.63 17.59
N ILE A 60 -3.35 9.35 17.31
CA ILE A 60 -4.16 8.59 16.36
C ILE A 60 -5.36 8.03 17.12
N SER A 61 -6.57 8.35 16.68
CA SER A 61 -7.80 7.93 17.36
C SER A 61 -7.90 6.39 17.42
N GLY A 62 -8.29 5.86 18.58
CA GLY A 62 -8.42 4.43 18.81
C GLY A 62 -7.09 3.69 19.05
N SER A 63 -5.94 4.39 19.02
CA SER A 63 -4.67 3.81 19.47
C SER A 63 -4.71 3.50 20.96
N GLN A 64 -4.12 2.37 21.36
CA GLN A 64 -3.97 1.97 22.75
C GLN A 64 -2.62 1.24 22.93
N PRO A 65 -1.81 1.62 23.93
CA PRO A 65 -1.94 2.83 24.74
C PRO A 65 -1.81 4.11 23.89
N ASP A 66 -2.27 5.24 24.42
CA ASP A 66 -2.10 6.56 23.77
C ASP A 66 -0.60 6.83 23.56
N MET A 67 -0.21 7.07 22.30
CA MET A 67 1.14 7.51 21.93
C MET A 67 1.10 8.98 21.50
N GLU A 68 2.21 9.67 21.73
CA GLU A 68 2.36 11.13 21.54
C GLU A 68 2.86 11.45 20.14
N GLU A 69 3.78 10.64 19.63
CA GLU A 69 4.40 10.80 18.32
C GLU A 69 4.46 9.45 17.60
N TYR A 70 4.37 9.48 16.28
CA TYR A 70 4.40 8.29 15.43
C TYR A 70 5.30 8.53 14.22
N GLU A 71 6.11 7.53 13.90
CA GLU A 71 6.79 7.41 12.62
C GLU A 71 6.22 6.21 11.87
N LEU A 72 5.70 6.45 10.67
CA LEU A 72 5.21 5.41 9.77
C LEU A 72 6.21 5.23 8.63
N PHE A 73 6.75 4.03 8.49
CA PHE A 73 7.68 3.64 7.45
C PHE A 73 6.90 2.88 6.38
N PHE A 74 6.71 3.52 5.23
CA PHE A 74 6.01 2.95 4.10
C PHE A 74 6.98 2.34 3.09
N ASN A 75 6.78 1.06 2.80
CA ASN A 75 7.50 0.29 1.79
C ASN A 75 6.54 -0.12 0.68
N ASN A 76 6.97 0.06 -0.58
CA ASN A 76 6.19 -0.39 -1.73
C ASN A 76 7.08 -0.85 -2.88
N VAL A 77 6.83 -2.07 -3.35
CA VAL A 77 7.53 -2.69 -4.48
C VAL A 77 6.49 -3.19 -5.45
N ILE A 78 6.66 -2.83 -6.72
CA ILE A 78 5.84 -3.36 -7.81
C ILE A 78 6.77 -3.67 -8.97
N SER A 79 6.67 -4.90 -9.48
CA SER A 79 7.22 -5.28 -10.79
C SER A 79 6.10 -5.88 -11.63
N THR A 80 6.10 -5.61 -12.93
CA THR A 80 5.13 -6.19 -13.87
C THR A 80 5.77 -7.21 -14.81
N SER A 81 4.97 -8.11 -15.35
CA SER A 81 5.38 -8.98 -16.45
C SER A 81 5.79 -8.14 -17.67
N ILE A 82 6.79 -8.64 -18.40
CA ILE A 82 7.29 -8.02 -19.64
C ILE A 82 6.15 -8.00 -20.66
N GLU A 83 5.51 -9.15 -20.86
CA GLU A 83 4.31 -9.28 -21.69
C GLU A 83 3.06 -9.09 -20.83
N LYS A 84 2.34 -8.00 -21.06
CA LYS A 84 1.08 -7.69 -20.38
C LYS A 84 -0.08 -8.19 -21.22
N GLN A 85 -0.99 -8.95 -20.61
CA GLN A 85 -2.20 -9.43 -21.25
C GLN A 85 -3.41 -8.82 -20.55
N ASP A 86 -4.38 -8.29 -21.30
CA ASP A 86 -5.50 -7.55 -20.71
C ASP A 86 -6.41 -8.40 -19.79
N ASN A 87 -6.39 -9.73 -19.93
CA ASN A 87 -7.20 -10.66 -19.14
C ASN A 87 -6.43 -11.34 -18.00
N TYR A 88 -5.20 -10.91 -17.69
CA TYR A 88 -4.37 -11.46 -16.61
C TYR A 88 -3.80 -10.35 -15.74
N ASP A 89 -3.59 -10.69 -14.47
CA ASP A 89 -2.96 -9.77 -13.54
C ASP A 89 -1.45 -9.71 -13.85
N CYS A 90 -1.01 -8.58 -14.37
CA CYS A 90 0.37 -8.40 -14.81
C CYS A 90 1.36 -8.13 -13.69
N ILE A 91 0.94 -7.97 -12.42
CA ILE A 91 1.87 -7.75 -11.31
C ILE A 91 2.63 -9.04 -11.01
N SER A 92 3.94 -9.07 -11.20
CA SER A 92 4.77 -10.26 -10.95
C SER A 92 5.42 -10.26 -9.57
N ASN A 93 5.68 -9.07 -9.02
CA ASN A 93 6.21 -8.89 -7.67
C ASN A 93 5.45 -7.75 -6.99
N PHE A 94 5.11 -7.94 -5.71
CA PHE A 94 4.30 -6.99 -4.97
C PHE A 94 4.69 -7.01 -3.49
N LEU A 95 4.99 -5.83 -2.94
CA LEU A 95 5.11 -5.58 -1.52
C LEU A 95 4.41 -4.27 -1.20
N PHE A 96 3.62 -4.28 -0.14
CA PHE A 96 3.11 -3.06 0.47
C PHE A 96 3.11 -3.26 1.98
N GLU A 97 3.88 -2.44 2.69
CA GLU A 97 4.06 -2.59 4.12
C GLU A 97 4.07 -1.20 4.78
N ILE A 98 3.36 -1.08 5.89
CA ILE A 98 3.35 0.11 6.75
C ILE A 98 3.80 -0.35 8.13
N ASN A 99 5.04 -0.04 8.47
CA ASN A 99 5.55 -0.22 9.83
C ASN A 99 5.31 1.07 10.62
N ILE A 100 4.84 0.95 11.84
CA ILE A 100 4.49 2.08 12.70
C ILE A 100 5.29 1.94 13.98
N GLU A 101 6.04 2.99 14.31
CA GLU A 101 6.65 3.17 15.61
C GLU A 101 5.96 4.34 16.32
N GLY A 102 5.46 4.10 17.52
CA GLY A 102 4.84 5.13 18.34
C GLY A 102 5.58 5.33 19.65
N HIS A 103 5.72 6.58 20.07
CA HIS A 103 6.51 6.99 21.22
C HIS A 103 5.64 7.50 22.36
N ILE A 104 6.09 7.23 23.58
CA ILE A 104 5.50 7.73 24.83
C ILE A 104 6.67 8.31 25.61
N SER A 105 6.59 9.58 26.04
CA SER A 105 7.69 10.31 26.70
C SER A 105 8.39 9.53 27.83
N ASP A 106 7.65 8.71 28.59
CA ASP A 106 8.16 7.96 29.74
C ASP A 106 8.65 6.52 29.40
N ARG A 107 8.69 6.14 28.13
CA ARG A 107 9.20 4.83 27.67
C ARG A 107 10.41 4.99 26.76
N MET A 108 11.47 4.23 27.07
CA MET A 108 12.68 4.17 26.24
C MET A 108 12.44 3.48 24.88
N ASN A 109 11.56 2.47 24.84
CA ASN A 109 11.28 1.71 23.62
C ASN A 109 9.98 2.17 22.96
N SER A 110 10.02 2.35 21.64
CA SER A 110 8.83 2.60 20.83
C SER A 110 7.89 1.38 20.84
N LEU A 111 6.59 1.65 20.72
CA LEU A 111 5.56 0.67 20.47
C LEU A 111 5.47 0.42 18.97
N LYS A 112 5.37 -0.85 18.58
CA LYS A 112 5.47 -1.26 17.18
C LYS A 112 4.17 -1.87 16.68
N SER A 113 3.78 -1.50 15.48
CA SER A 113 2.63 -2.04 14.76
C SER A 113 2.98 -2.16 13.27
N CYS A 114 2.34 -3.07 12.56
CA CYS A 114 2.63 -3.34 11.16
C CYS A 114 1.36 -3.78 10.42
N TRP A 115 1.22 -3.28 9.20
CA TRP A 115 0.22 -3.70 8.24
C TRP A 115 0.91 -4.09 6.94
N HIS A 116 0.54 -5.23 6.37
CA HIS A 116 0.99 -5.65 5.06
C HIS A 116 -0.20 -5.92 4.14
N LEU A 117 -0.04 -5.53 2.88
CA LEU A 117 -0.91 -5.91 1.78
C LEU A 117 -0.05 -6.79 0.88
N ASP A 118 -0.42 -8.06 0.75
CA ASP A 118 0.35 -9.04 -0.01
C ASP A 118 -0.45 -9.61 -1.16
N LYS A 119 0.27 -10.05 -2.19
CA LYS A 119 -0.27 -10.82 -3.31
C LYS A 119 -0.06 -12.31 -3.06
N HIS A 120 -1.10 -13.11 -3.25
CA HIS A 120 -0.91 -14.55 -3.37
C HIS A 120 -0.34 -14.89 -4.75
N ILE A 121 0.85 -15.45 -4.79
CA ILE A 121 1.47 -15.93 -6.03
C ILE A 121 1.44 -17.46 -6.00
N GLU A 122 0.42 -18.04 -6.61
CA GLU A 122 0.37 -19.48 -6.86
C GLU A 122 1.50 -19.84 -7.83
N SER A 123 2.49 -20.60 -7.38
CA SER A 123 3.49 -21.17 -8.30
C SER A 123 3.71 -22.64 -7.98
N GLN A 124 3.85 -23.45 -9.04
CA GLN A 124 4.21 -24.88 -8.92
C GLN A 124 5.61 -25.08 -8.31
N GLU A 125 6.44 -24.03 -8.29
CA GLU A 125 7.78 -23.97 -7.69
C GLU A 125 7.88 -23.00 -6.49
N GLY A 126 6.78 -22.37 -6.08
CA GLY A 126 6.76 -21.42 -4.96
C GLY A 126 6.86 -22.10 -3.61
N SER A 127 7.48 -21.40 -2.65
CA SER A 127 7.46 -21.79 -1.23
C SER A 127 6.05 -21.90 -0.66
N ASP A 128 5.10 -21.21 -1.28
CA ASP A 128 3.73 -21.07 -0.81
C ASP A 128 2.89 -22.16 -1.48
N GLY A 129 3.04 -23.39 -0.98
CA GLY A 129 2.20 -24.52 -1.41
C GLY A 129 0.70 -24.25 -1.23
N ILE A 130 -0.14 -25.26 -1.49
CA ILE A 130 -1.61 -25.15 -1.38
C ILE A 130 -1.98 -24.48 -0.04
N PRO A 131 -2.66 -23.31 -0.07
CA PRO A 131 -2.87 -22.52 1.13
C PRO A 131 -3.74 -23.30 2.13
N LYS A 132 -3.25 -23.40 3.39
CA LYS A 132 -3.93 -24.13 4.48
C LYS A 132 -5.25 -23.47 4.91
N PHE A 133 -5.39 -22.18 4.64
CA PHE A 133 -6.54 -21.36 4.96
C PHE A 133 -6.92 -20.53 3.73
N THR A 134 -8.14 -19.99 3.73
CA THR A 134 -8.62 -19.06 2.71
C THR A 134 -7.59 -17.98 2.38
N HIS A 135 -7.25 -17.84 1.10
CA HIS A 135 -6.20 -16.94 0.64
C HIS A 135 -6.68 -16.12 -0.56
N PRO A 136 -7.08 -14.85 -0.34
CA PRO A 136 -7.43 -13.95 -1.44
C PRO A 136 -6.21 -13.65 -2.31
N SER A 137 -6.42 -13.33 -3.59
CA SER A 137 -5.34 -12.91 -4.50
C SER A 137 -4.57 -11.71 -3.99
N TYR A 138 -5.27 -10.76 -3.35
CA TYR A 138 -4.68 -9.64 -2.62
C TYR A 138 -5.37 -9.51 -1.28
N HIS A 139 -4.58 -9.37 -0.22
CA HIS A 139 -5.13 -9.35 1.13
C HIS A 139 -4.35 -8.43 2.06
N PHE A 140 -5.10 -7.68 2.86
CA PHE A 140 -4.60 -6.87 3.96
C PHE A 140 -4.55 -7.71 5.23
N GLN A 141 -3.47 -7.60 5.97
CA GLN A 141 -3.30 -8.31 7.23
C GLN A 141 -2.51 -7.44 8.22
N PHE A 142 -2.95 -7.47 9.48
CA PHE A 142 -2.19 -6.91 10.59
C PHE A 142 -1.12 -7.91 11.03
N GLY A 143 0.08 -7.43 11.31
CA GLY A 143 1.23 -8.27 11.64
C GLY A 143 2.28 -8.26 10.55
N GLY A 144 3.15 -9.26 10.56
CA GLY A 144 4.32 -9.33 9.69
C GLY A 144 5.62 -9.42 10.48
N ASN A 145 6.74 -9.58 9.76
CA ASN A 145 8.07 -9.81 10.32
C ASN A 145 8.47 -8.73 11.35
N PHE A 146 7.98 -7.50 11.17
CA PHE A 146 8.24 -6.39 12.08
C PHE A 146 7.73 -6.64 13.51
N ILE A 147 6.61 -7.35 13.68
CA ILE A 147 6.03 -7.67 14.99
C ILE A 147 6.50 -9.04 15.52
N GLU A 148 6.98 -9.95 14.64
CA GLU A 148 7.42 -11.30 15.06
C GLU A 148 8.54 -11.27 16.11
N SER A 149 9.43 -10.29 16.01
CA SER A 149 10.57 -10.09 16.91
C SER A 149 10.26 -9.26 18.17
N CYS A 150 9.04 -8.73 18.30
CA CYS A 150 8.66 -7.88 19.43
C CYS A 150 8.28 -8.71 20.67
N GLU A 151 8.61 -8.19 21.87
CA GLU A 151 8.06 -8.72 23.12
C GLU A 151 6.56 -8.40 23.20
N LYS A 152 5.73 -9.45 23.39
CA LYS A 152 4.27 -9.37 23.24
C LYS A 152 3.54 -9.11 24.57
N GLY A 153 4.26 -9.08 25.69
CA GLY A 153 3.68 -8.98 27.03
C GLY A 153 2.63 -10.08 27.27
N ASP A 154 1.49 -9.69 27.87
CA ASP A 154 0.35 -10.58 28.13
C ASP A 154 -0.60 -10.75 26.93
N LEU A 155 -0.29 -10.14 25.77
CA LEU A 155 -1.14 -10.21 24.59
C LEU A 155 -0.83 -11.44 23.75
N GLY A 156 -1.84 -12.29 23.56
CA GLY A 156 -1.81 -13.33 22.53
C GLY A 156 -1.99 -12.73 21.14
N ILE A 157 -0.90 -12.63 20.37
CA ILE A 157 -0.99 -12.27 18.94
C ILE A 157 -1.38 -13.53 18.16
N LEU A 158 -2.62 -13.59 17.72
CA LEU A 158 -3.12 -14.65 16.84
C LEU A 158 -2.73 -14.37 15.38
N ALA A 159 -2.70 -15.41 14.56
CA ALA A 159 -2.67 -15.23 13.11
C ALA A 159 -3.95 -14.48 12.70
N ASN A 160 -3.78 -13.26 12.19
CA ASN A 160 -4.92 -12.42 11.83
C ASN A 160 -5.55 -12.90 10.51
N PRO A 161 -6.88 -12.79 10.38
CA PRO A 161 -7.55 -13.12 9.14
C PRO A 161 -7.01 -12.24 8.00
N ARG A 162 -6.84 -12.85 6.83
CA ARG A 162 -6.48 -12.17 5.60
C ARG A 162 -7.74 -11.53 5.02
N ILE A 163 -7.81 -10.21 5.04
CA ILE A 163 -8.97 -9.46 4.56
C ILE A 163 -8.76 -9.13 3.09
N PRO A 164 -9.63 -9.59 2.17
CA PRO A 164 -9.59 -9.18 0.77
C PRO A 164 -9.50 -7.67 0.62
N HIS A 165 -8.50 -7.20 -0.11
CA HIS A 165 -8.31 -5.78 -0.37
C HIS A 165 -7.66 -5.58 -1.74
N PRO A 166 -8.05 -4.56 -2.53
CA PRO A 166 -7.39 -4.30 -3.81
C PRO A 166 -5.92 -3.91 -3.63
N PRO A 167 -5.04 -4.20 -4.62
CA PRO A 167 -3.64 -3.77 -4.59
C PRO A 167 -3.50 -2.24 -4.51
N MET A 168 -2.40 -1.78 -3.93
CA MET A 168 -2.06 -0.36 -3.84
C MET A 168 -0.61 -0.13 -4.28
N ASP A 169 -0.41 0.81 -5.19
CA ASP A 169 0.89 1.38 -5.52
C ASP A 169 1.25 2.52 -4.56
N ILE A 170 2.39 3.17 -4.78
CA ILE A 170 2.84 4.33 -4.01
C ILE A 170 1.76 5.41 -3.87
N PHE A 171 0.96 5.67 -4.90
CA PHE A 171 -0.04 6.74 -4.89
C PHE A 171 -1.23 6.35 -4.01
N LEU A 172 -1.75 5.14 -4.20
CA LEU A 172 -2.87 4.62 -3.40
C LEU A 172 -2.44 4.39 -1.95
N GLY A 173 -1.20 3.96 -1.72
CA GLY A 173 -0.60 3.81 -0.40
C GLY A 173 -0.42 5.12 0.33
N PHE A 174 0.12 6.12 -0.36
CA PHE A 174 0.20 7.48 0.17
C PHE A 174 -1.20 7.99 0.53
N ASN A 175 -2.17 7.86 -0.38
CA ASN A 175 -3.56 8.26 -0.12
C ASN A 175 -4.19 7.50 1.04
N PHE A 176 -3.93 6.20 1.16
CA PHE A 176 -4.35 5.38 2.28
C PHE A 176 -3.78 5.91 3.59
N ILE A 177 -2.47 6.20 3.64
CA ILE A 177 -1.81 6.68 4.86
C ILE A 177 -2.38 8.05 5.29
N ILE A 178 -2.48 8.99 4.34
CA ILE A 178 -3.01 10.33 4.63
C ILE A 178 -4.44 10.26 5.18
N ASN A 179 -5.32 9.44 4.58
CA ASN A 179 -6.72 9.40 4.99
C ASN A 179 -7.00 8.57 6.25
N ASN A 180 -6.09 7.68 6.65
CA ASN A 180 -6.31 6.79 7.80
C ASN A 180 -5.50 7.15 9.04
N PHE A 181 -4.34 7.80 8.91
CA PHE A 181 -3.49 8.12 10.06
C PHE A 181 -3.43 9.62 10.40
N TYR A 182 -3.74 10.51 9.45
CA TYR A 182 -3.80 11.94 9.71
C TYR A 182 -5.24 12.40 9.93
N ASN A 183 -5.54 12.85 11.16
CA ASN A 183 -6.84 13.44 11.46
C ASN A 183 -7.01 14.78 10.72
N ARG A 184 -8.01 14.87 9.84
CA ARG A 184 -8.31 16.07 9.04
C ARG A 184 -8.64 17.32 9.86
N ASN A 185 -8.97 17.18 11.14
CA ASN A 185 -9.20 18.31 12.04
C ASN A 185 -7.90 18.87 12.60
N ASP A 186 -6.87 18.04 12.73
CA ASP A 186 -5.56 18.41 13.28
C ASP A 186 -4.57 18.78 12.17
N TYR A 187 -4.75 18.19 10.97
CA TYR A 187 -3.87 18.34 9.82
C TYR A 187 -4.60 18.93 8.62
N ASP A 188 -4.58 20.26 8.51
CA ASP A 188 -5.24 21.00 7.42
C ASP A 188 -4.76 20.60 6.01
N PHE A 189 -3.51 20.14 5.88
CA PHE A 189 -2.97 19.65 4.61
C PHE A 189 -3.80 18.50 4.03
N VAL A 190 -4.44 17.68 4.87
CA VAL A 190 -5.29 16.54 4.45
C VAL A 190 -6.45 17.05 3.60
N ASN A 191 -7.16 18.07 4.10
CA ASN A 191 -8.29 18.66 3.38
C ASN A 191 -7.82 19.36 2.10
N LYS A 192 -6.73 20.12 2.18
CA LYS A 192 -6.17 20.83 1.02
C LYS A 192 -5.74 19.90 -0.10
N LEU A 193 -5.06 18.80 0.24
CA LEU A 193 -4.62 17.80 -0.72
C LEU A 193 -5.81 17.06 -1.33
N SER A 194 -6.81 16.71 -0.52
CA SER A 194 -8.04 16.03 -1.02
C SER A 194 -8.87 16.86 -2.00
N LEU A 195 -8.70 18.19 -1.98
CA LEU A 195 -9.37 19.13 -2.89
C LEU A 195 -8.48 19.54 -4.08
N ASP A 196 -7.21 19.12 -4.11
CA ASP A 196 -6.30 19.43 -5.20
C ASP A 196 -6.63 18.58 -6.43
N TYR A 197 -6.74 19.25 -7.58
CA TYR A 197 -7.13 18.63 -8.84
C TYR A 197 -6.06 17.66 -9.35
N ASP A 198 -4.78 18.04 -9.26
CA ASP A 198 -3.68 17.22 -9.75
C ASP A 198 -3.54 15.98 -8.87
N TYR A 199 -3.68 16.13 -7.55
CA TYR A 199 -3.74 15.00 -6.63
C TYR A 199 -4.87 14.02 -6.99
N SER A 200 -6.08 14.55 -7.20
CA SER A 200 -7.24 13.74 -7.57
C SER A 200 -7.03 12.98 -8.89
N CYS A 201 -6.37 13.61 -9.86
CA CYS A 201 -6.03 12.97 -11.13
C CYS A 201 -5.04 11.82 -10.97
N ILE A 202 -4.00 11.99 -10.16
CA ILE A 202 -3.00 10.95 -9.85
C ILE A 202 -3.70 9.74 -9.20
N ILE A 203 -4.54 9.98 -8.18
CA ILE A 203 -5.26 8.91 -7.50
C ILE A 203 -6.22 8.19 -8.45
N LYS A 204 -6.95 8.92 -9.29
CA LYS A 204 -7.86 8.32 -10.26
C LYS A 204 -7.13 7.39 -11.25
N ARG A 205 -5.99 7.83 -11.80
CA ARG A 205 -5.17 6.97 -12.69
C ARG A 205 -4.67 5.72 -11.97
N ALA A 206 -4.25 5.84 -10.72
CA ALA A 206 -3.82 4.69 -9.93
C ALA A 206 -5.00 3.72 -9.64
N GLN A 207 -6.20 4.24 -9.37
CA GLN A 207 -7.42 3.43 -9.23
C GLN A 207 -7.81 2.75 -10.55
N GLU A 208 -7.72 3.43 -11.68
CA GLU A 208 -7.91 2.87 -13.02
C GLU A 208 -6.93 1.73 -13.31
N ARG A 209 -5.66 1.91 -12.93
CA ARG A 209 -4.61 0.90 -13.07
C ARG A 209 -4.86 -0.35 -12.22
N LEU A 210 -5.25 -0.19 -10.95
CA LEU A 210 -5.21 -1.27 -9.94
C LEU A 210 -6.58 -1.69 -9.42
N TRP A 211 -7.45 -0.74 -9.09
CA TRP A 211 -8.72 -1.02 -8.42
C TRP A 211 -9.83 -1.38 -9.39
N GLN A 212 -9.88 -0.75 -10.57
CA GLN A 212 -10.87 -1.10 -11.59
C GLN A 212 -10.80 -2.57 -12.01
N PRO A 213 -9.63 -3.15 -12.39
CA PRO A 213 -9.58 -4.57 -12.73
C PRO A 213 -9.92 -5.47 -11.54
N TYR A 214 -9.53 -5.10 -10.32
CA TYR A 214 -9.90 -5.83 -9.11
C TYR A 214 -11.41 -5.83 -8.85
N PHE A 215 -12.07 -4.67 -8.88
CA PHE A 215 -13.52 -4.58 -8.61
C PHE A 215 -14.39 -5.16 -9.72
N LYS A 216 -13.89 -5.21 -10.96
CA LYS A 216 -14.54 -5.96 -12.03
C LYS A 216 -14.68 -7.45 -11.70
N ALA A 217 -13.93 -8.00 -10.76
CA ALA A 217 -14.11 -9.39 -10.31
C ALA A 217 -15.54 -9.72 -9.83
N PHE A 218 -16.28 -8.71 -9.38
CA PHE A 218 -17.67 -8.85 -8.91
C PHE A 218 -18.72 -8.61 -10.02
N ASP A 219 -18.29 -8.24 -11.22
CA ASP A 219 -19.17 -8.10 -12.39
C ASP A 219 -19.40 -9.46 -13.04
N ILE A 220 -20.66 -9.77 -13.37
CA ILE A 220 -21.04 -11.01 -14.05
C ILE A 220 -20.49 -11.08 -15.48
N ALA A 221 -20.21 -9.93 -16.11
CA ALA A 221 -19.64 -9.83 -17.45
C ALA A 221 -18.10 -9.90 -17.46
N ASN A 222 -17.48 -10.09 -16.30
CA ASN A 222 -16.02 -10.11 -16.18
C ASN A 222 -15.40 -11.32 -16.91
N THR A 223 -14.40 -11.03 -17.74
CA THR A 223 -13.65 -12.02 -18.53
C THR A 223 -12.21 -12.20 -18.04
N HIS A 224 -11.83 -11.58 -16.93
CA HIS A 224 -10.48 -11.63 -16.40
C HIS A 224 -10.19 -12.99 -15.73
N ASN A 225 -8.99 -13.56 -15.94
CA ASN A 225 -8.63 -14.90 -15.46
C ASN A 225 -8.17 -14.91 -13.99
N ASP A 226 -7.54 -13.83 -13.51
CA ASP A 226 -7.07 -13.74 -12.12
C ASP A 226 -8.01 -12.99 -11.18
N PHE A 227 -8.51 -11.82 -11.58
CA PHE A 227 -9.56 -11.11 -10.86
C PHE A 227 -10.94 -11.73 -11.10
N THR A 228 -11.18 -12.90 -10.51
CA THR A 228 -12.51 -13.53 -10.42
C THR A 228 -13.04 -13.46 -8.99
N ILE A 229 -14.36 -13.50 -8.79
CA ILE A 229 -14.95 -13.42 -7.44
C ILE A 229 -14.39 -14.46 -6.47
N ASN A 230 -14.12 -15.68 -6.94
CA ASN A 230 -13.60 -16.76 -6.10
C ASN A 230 -12.12 -16.56 -5.73
N LYS A 231 -11.35 -15.89 -6.58
CA LYS A 231 -9.93 -15.57 -6.32
C LYS A 231 -9.80 -14.31 -5.45
N VAL A 232 -10.62 -13.29 -5.72
CA VAL A 232 -10.64 -12.01 -4.99
C VAL A 232 -11.32 -12.14 -3.62
N PHE A 233 -12.44 -12.84 -3.54
CA PHE A 233 -13.20 -13.07 -2.32
C PHE A 233 -13.52 -14.56 -2.14
N PRO A 234 -12.52 -15.40 -1.79
CA PRO A 234 -12.66 -16.85 -1.67
C PRO A 234 -13.64 -17.36 -0.59
N LEU A 235 -14.24 -16.46 0.20
CA LEU A 235 -15.35 -16.78 1.10
C LEU A 235 -16.72 -16.72 0.41
N TYR A 236 -16.79 -16.25 -0.83
CA TYR A 236 -18.01 -16.23 -1.62
C TYR A 236 -18.39 -17.66 -2.01
N ILE A 237 -19.65 -18.03 -1.75
CA ILE A 237 -20.23 -19.31 -2.19
C ILE A 237 -21.34 -18.96 -3.17
N SER A 238 -21.18 -19.40 -4.43
CA SER A 238 -22.16 -19.26 -5.51
C SER A 238 -23.21 -20.37 -5.49
#